data_AF-A0A9X0QDS9-F1
#
_entry.id   AF-A0A9X0QDS9-F1
#
_cell.length_a   1.000
_cell.length_b   1.000
_cell.length_c   1.000
_cell.angle_alpha   90.00
_cell.angle_beta   90.00
_cell.angle_gamma   90.00
#
_symmetry.space_group_name_H-M   'P 1'
#
loop_
_entity.id
_entity.type
_entity.pdbx_description
1 polymer ?
#
loop_
_entity_poly.entity_id
_entity_poly.type
_entity_poly.pdbx_seq_one_letter_code
_entity_poly.pdbx_strand_id
1 'polypeptide(L)'
;MHDLVVDLVIIAVCGALGGFVNVFIGDSGLHLPTIEQGIFRPGYIGVVLVGLVAAVGAWLATQTAALTGNMTPSPPVVLRLSELSTAIIVGFGGARWFKSETESTVFRKTAAVAAGKSADSEAAATIASGTAFEALSAANRMS
;
A
#
# COMPACT_ATOMS: atom_id res chain seq x y z
N MET A 1 3.40 -13.62 30.44
CA MET A 1 3.50 -12.22 29.96
C MET A 1 4.30 -12.27 28.68
N HIS A 2 3.68 -11.92 27.54
CA HIS A 2 4.45 -11.74 26.31
C HIS A 2 5.21 -10.42 26.43
N ASP A 3 6.43 -10.38 25.90
CA ASP A 3 7.20 -9.14 25.84
C ASP A 3 6.55 -8.21 24.81
N LEU A 4 6.56 -6.90 25.05
CA LEU A 4 6.04 -5.86 24.16
C LEU A 4 6.62 -5.99 22.74
N VAL A 5 7.87 -6.45 22.65
CA VAL A 5 8.55 -6.74 21.39
C VAL A 5 7.87 -7.88 20.63
N VAL A 6 7.44 -8.93 21.33
CA VAL A 6 6.76 -10.08 20.71
C VAL A 6 5.40 -9.66 20.16
N ASP A 7 4.63 -8.89 20.93
CA ASP A 7 3.31 -8.39 20.49
C ASP A 7 3.44 -7.49 19.24
N LEU A 8 4.46 -6.63 19.22
CA LEU A 8 4.76 -5.78 18.07
C LEU A 8 5.13 -6.60 16.82
N VAL A 9 5.94 -7.65 16.96
CA VAL A 9 6.29 -8.55 15.86
C VAL A 9 5.04 -9.26 15.33
N ILE A 10 4.15 -9.73 16.20
CA ILE A 10 2.90 -10.39 15.78
C ILE A 10 2.02 -9.42 14.97
N ILE A 11 1.81 -8.20 15.48
CA ILE A 11 1.03 -7.16 14.78
C ILE A 11 1.66 -6.81 13.44
N ALA A 12 2.99 -6.66 13.39
CA ALA A 12 3.72 -6.38 12.16
C ALA A 12 3.53 -7.48 11.11
N VAL A 13 3.59 -8.76 11.52
CA VAL A 13 3.36 -9.90 10.63
C VAL A 13 1.90 -9.93 10.16
N CYS A 14 0.92 -9.69 11.03
CA CYS A 14 -0.49 -9.61 10.65
C CYS A 14 -0.76 -8.47 9.65
N GLY A 15 -0.16 -7.29 9.85
CA GLY A 15 -0.22 -6.18 8.90
C GLY A 15 0.44 -6.49 7.56
N ALA A 16 1.60 -7.13 7.59
CA ALA A 16 2.30 -7.61 6.40
C ALA A 16 1.46 -8.63 5.62
N LEU A 17 0.78 -9.55 6.30
CA LEU A 17 -0.16 -10.50 5.69
C LEU A 17 -1.34 -9.78 5.04
N GLY A 18 -1.93 -8.79 5.71
CA GLY A 18 -2.98 -7.94 5.11
C GLY A 18 -2.51 -7.24 3.84
N GLY A 19 -1.31 -6.66 3.86
CA GLY A 19 -0.69 -6.04 2.69
C GLY A 19 -0.36 -7.05 1.59
N PHE A 20 0.05 -8.27 1.95
CA PHE A 20 0.35 -9.34 1.01
C PHE A 20 -0.92 -9.84 0.30
N VAL A 21 -2.04 -10.00 1.02
CA VAL A 21 -3.33 -10.37 0.43
C VAL A 21 -3.77 -9.33 -0.62
N ASN A 22 -3.48 -8.04 -0.42
CA ASN A 22 -3.74 -7.00 -1.41
C ASN A 22 -2.96 -7.20 -2.73
N VAL A 23 -1.80 -7.85 -2.70
CA VAL A 23 -1.02 -8.18 -3.91
C VAL A 23 -1.75 -9.20 -4.78
N PHE A 24 -2.46 -10.15 -4.18
CA PHE A 24 -3.22 -11.19 -4.90
C PHE A 24 -4.57 -10.72 -5.42
N ILE A 25 -5.20 -9.74 -4.74
CA ILE A 25 -6.51 -9.21 -5.14
C ILE A 25 -6.40 -8.22 -6.30
N GLY A 26 -5.22 -7.64 -6.54
CA GLY A 26 -4.99 -6.78 -7.70
C GLY A 26 -4.37 -7.53 -8.89
N ASP A 27 -4.60 -7.04 -10.11
CA ASP A 27 -3.95 -7.50 -11.35
C ASP A 27 -2.43 -7.26 -11.41
N SER A 28 -1.82 -7.01 -10.25
CA SER A 28 -0.43 -6.58 -10.14
C SER A 28 0.55 -7.69 -9.84
N GLY A 29 0.13 -8.95 -9.71
CA GLY A 29 1.01 -10.13 -9.58
C GLY A 29 2.13 -10.01 -8.52
N LEU A 30 3.04 -10.98 -8.48
CA LEU A 30 4.27 -10.90 -7.70
C LEU A 30 5.36 -10.15 -8.49
N HIS A 31 5.16 -8.85 -8.71
CA HIS A 31 6.17 -8.02 -9.38
C HIS A 31 7.10 -7.35 -8.35
N LEU A 32 8.38 -7.30 -8.69
CA LEU A 32 9.39 -6.56 -7.92
C LEU A 32 9.18 -5.05 -8.12
N PRO A 33 9.54 -4.23 -7.11
CA PRO A 33 9.48 -2.78 -7.25
C PRO A 33 10.40 -2.34 -8.40
N THR A 34 9.84 -1.64 -9.38
CA THR A 34 10.55 -1.16 -10.56
C THR A 34 10.21 0.30 -10.81
N ILE A 35 11.09 1.01 -11.52
CA ILE A 35 10.83 2.36 -12.00
C ILE A 35 10.53 2.25 -13.48
N GLU A 36 9.26 2.39 -13.85
CA GLU A 36 8.79 2.40 -15.24
C GLU A 36 8.41 3.82 -15.62
N GLN A 37 9.00 4.34 -16.71
CA GLN A 37 8.67 5.66 -17.27
C GLN A 37 8.77 6.82 -16.24
N GLY A 38 9.75 6.73 -15.33
CA GLY A 38 9.97 7.74 -14.27
C GLY A 38 8.86 7.78 -13.21
N ILE A 39 8.10 6.69 -13.07
CA ILE A 39 7.10 6.49 -12.02
C ILE A 39 7.48 5.24 -11.24
N PHE A 40 7.46 5.34 -9.91
CA PHE A 40 7.72 4.21 -9.05
C PHE A 40 6.53 3.25 -9.12
N ARG A 41 6.73 2.01 -9.57
CA ARG A 41 5.72 0.97 -9.54
C ARG A 41 5.86 0.19 -8.23
N PRO A 42 4.90 0.30 -7.29
CA PRO A 42 4.98 -0.39 -6.03
C PRO A 42 4.87 -1.90 -6.28
N GLY A 43 5.98 -2.61 -6.10
CA GLY A 43 6.00 -4.07 -6.11
C GLY A 43 5.42 -4.66 -4.83
N TYR A 44 5.35 -5.99 -4.76
CA TYR A 44 4.80 -6.70 -3.59
C TYR A 44 5.49 -6.28 -2.29
N ILE A 45 6.80 -6.01 -2.34
CA ILE A 45 7.60 -5.57 -1.19
C ILE A 45 7.08 -4.24 -0.64
N GLY A 46 6.78 -3.27 -1.51
CA GLY A 46 6.29 -1.95 -1.08
C GLY A 46 4.92 -2.05 -0.41
N VAL A 47 4.03 -2.86 -1.00
CA VAL A 47 2.66 -3.05 -0.49
C VAL A 47 2.67 -3.79 0.86
N VAL A 48 3.52 -4.80 1.02
CA VAL A 48 3.71 -5.52 2.29
C VAL A 48 4.31 -4.63 3.38
N LEU A 49 5.35 -3.84 3.05
CA LEU A 49 5.97 -2.92 4.00
C LEU A 49 5.01 -1.83 4.44
N VAL A 50 4.21 -1.27 3.53
CA VAL A 50 3.17 -0.29 3.89
C VAL A 50 2.11 -0.93 4.78
N GLY A 51 1.68 -2.16 4.48
CA GLY A 51 0.73 -2.88 5.34
C GLY A 51 1.26 -3.13 6.75
N LEU A 52 2.55 -3.49 6.86
CA LEU A 52 3.26 -3.62 8.14
C LEU A 52 3.27 -2.30 8.91
N VAL A 53 3.75 -1.22 8.30
CA VAL A 53 3.90 0.09 8.94
C VAL A 53 2.53 0.65 9.35
N ALA A 54 1.51 0.48 8.51
CA ALA A 54 0.15 0.92 8.81
C ALA A 54 -0.43 0.19 10.02
N ALA A 55 -0.27 -1.14 10.08
CA ALA A 55 -0.76 -1.94 11.20
C ALA A 55 -0.05 -1.61 12.53
N VAL A 56 1.28 -1.49 12.48
CA VAL A 56 2.07 -1.10 13.66
C VAL A 56 1.69 0.31 14.12
N GLY A 57 1.58 1.27 13.21
CA GLY A 57 1.17 2.63 13.53
C GLY A 57 -0.22 2.69 14.15
N ALA A 58 -1.18 1.95 13.59
CA ALA A 58 -2.56 1.90 14.11
C ALA A 58 -2.62 1.27 15.51
N TRP A 59 -1.88 0.18 15.73
CA TRP A 59 -1.86 -0.48 17.04
C TRP A 59 -1.13 0.37 18.09
N LEU A 60 0.01 0.97 17.75
CA LEU A 60 0.72 1.87 18.67
C LEU A 60 -0.12 3.10 19.03
N ALA A 61 -0.93 3.62 18.10
CA ALA A 61 -1.83 4.74 18.36
C ALA A 61 -2.91 4.42 19.41
N THR A 62 -3.24 3.14 19.63
CA THR A 62 -4.19 2.73 20.67
C THR A 62 -3.51 2.41 22.00
N GLN A 63 -2.17 2.30 22.04
CA GLN A 63 -1.43 2.05 23.28
C GLN A 63 -1.20 3.35 24.04
N THR A 64 -1.39 3.32 25.35
CA THR A 64 -1.22 4.47 26.25
C THR A 64 0.11 4.46 27.01
N ALA A 65 1.04 3.56 26.62
CA ALA A 65 2.35 3.46 27.22
C ALA A 65 3.15 4.76 27.00
N ALA A 66 3.70 5.32 28.09
CA ALA A 66 4.48 6.55 28.02
C ALA A 66 5.83 6.29 27.33
N LEU A 67 6.15 7.09 26.31
CA LEU A 67 7.46 7.09 25.65
C LEU A 67 8.57 7.72 26.52
N THR A 68 8.19 8.67 27.38
CA THR A 68 9.08 9.38 28.32
C THR A 68 8.28 9.86 29.53
N GLY A 69 8.83 9.76 30.75
CA GLY A 69 8.21 10.29 31.98
C GLY A 69 7.99 9.26 33.08
N ASN A 70 7.75 9.75 34.31
CA ASN A 70 7.75 8.99 35.56
C ASN A 70 6.99 7.65 35.47
N MET A 71 7.64 6.59 35.96
CA MET A 71 7.16 5.21 35.96
C MET A 71 5.99 5.00 36.93
N THR A 72 4.81 5.52 36.62
CA THR A 72 3.59 4.86 37.09
C THR A 72 3.51 3.51 36.38
N PRO A 73 3.20 2.41 37.09
CA PRO A 73 3.05 1.10 36.46
C PRO A 73 1.97 1.21 35.39
N SER A 74 2.40 1.21 34.13
CA SER A 74 1.50 1.15 32.98
C SER A 74 0.71 -0.16 33.08
N PRO A 75 -0.61 -0.15 32.86
CA PRO A 75 -1.37 -1.38 32.83
C PRO A 75 -0.71 -2.36 31.84
N PRO A 76 -0.70 -3.67 32.14
CA PRO A 76 -0.09 -4.64 31.25
C PRO A 76 -0.73 -4.55 29.87
N VAL A 77 0.10 -4.37 28.84
CA VAL A 77 -0.33 -4.46 27.44
C VAL A 77 -0.74 -5.90 27.20
N VAL A 78 -1.98 -6.09 26.72
CA VAL A 78 -2.54 -7.41 26.44
C VAL A 78 -2.95 -7.43 24.98
N LEU A 79 -2.28 -8.26 24.19
CA LEU A 79 -2.62 -8.49 22.80
C LEU A 79 -3.98 -9.20 22.70
N ARG A 80 -4.95 -8.57 22.03
CA ARG A 80 -6.29 -9.12 21.83
C ARG A 80 -6.48 -9.62 20.40
N LEU A 81 -7.33 -10.64 20.22
CA LEU A 81 -7.69 -11.13 18.89
C LEU A 81 -8.29 -10.03 18.00
N SER A 82 -9.02 -9.08 18.59
CA SER A 82 -9.54 -7.91 17.87
C SER A 82 -8.42 -7.02 17.29
N GLU A 83 -7.28 -6.92 17.97
CA GLU A 83 -6.14 -6.13 17.50
C GLU A 83 -5.44 -6.83 16.34
N LEU A 84 -5.37 -8.16 16.35
CA LEU A 84 -4.88 -8.96 15.22
C LEU A 84 -5.75 -8.78 13.98
N SER A 85 -7.08 -8.90 14.13
CA SER A 85 -8.02 -8.66 13.04
C SER A 85 -7.92 -7.24 12.51
N THR A 86 -7.79 -6.26 13.39
CA THR A 86 -7.61 -4.85 13.02
C THR A 86 -6.30 -4.64 12.25
N ALA A 87 -5.20 -5.26 12.71
CA ALA A 87 -3.91 -5.18 12.04
C ALA A 87 -3.98 -5.72 10.60
N ILE A 88 -4.67 -6.84 10.36
CA ILE A 88 -4.86 -7.40 9.01
C ILE A 88 -5.66 -6.43 8.13
N ILE A 89 -6.78 -5.91 8.64
CA ILE A 89 -7.65 -4.99 7.88
C ILE A 89 -6.93 -3.68 7.55
N VAL A 90 -6.24 -3.10 8.54
CA VAL A 90 -5.45 -1.88 8.36
C VAL A 90 -4.30 -2.12 7.38
N GLY A 91 -3.62 -3.27 7.51
CA GLY A 91 -2.56 -3.65 6.60
C GLY A 91 -3.03 -3.75 5.14
N PHE A 92 -4.19 -4.39 4.93
CA PHE A 92 -4.84 -4.47 3.62
C PHE A 92 -5.27 -3.09 3.09
N GLY A 93 -5.91 -2.27 3.94
CA GLY A 93 -6.39 -0.94 3.58
C GLY A 93 -5.27 0.02 3.21
N GLY A 94 -4.20 0.06 4.02
CA GLY A 94 -3.02 0.88 3.77
C GLY A 94 -2.29 0.49 2.48
N ALA A 95 -2.12 -0.82 2.26
CA ALA A 95 -1.59 -1.38 1.03
C ALA A 95 -2.39 -0.96 -0.21
N ARG A 96 -3.72 -1.01 -0.14
CA ARG A 96 -4.61 -0.60 -1.24
C ARG A 96 -4.54 0.90 -1.51
N TRP A 97 -4.51 1.71 -0.45
CA TRP A 97 -4.38 3.16 -0.56
C TRP A 97 -3.07 3.57 -1.25
N PHE A 98 -1.93 3.01 -0.82
CA PHE A 98 -0.62 3.31 -1.40
C PHE A 98 -0.55 2.97 -2.90
N LYS A 99 -1.15 1.84 -3.29
CA LYS A 99 -1.27 1.45 -4.69
C LYS A 99 -2.10 2.45 -5.49
N SER A 100 -3.26 2.86 -4.97
CA SER A 100 -4.16 3.81 -5.62
C SER A 100 -3.53 5.20 -5.82
N GLU A 101 -2.73 5.67 -4.87
CA GLU A 101 -2.01 6.96 -5.01
C GLU A 101 -0.99 6.91 -6.16
N THR A 102 -0.32 5.77 -6.31
CA THR A 102 0.62 5.57 -7.41
C THR A 102 -0.11 5.55 -8.76
N GLU A 103 -1.18 4.77 -8.88
CA GLU A 103 -2.00 4.69 -10.09
C GLU A 103 -2.59 6.06 -10.47
N SER A 104 -3.05 6.83 -9.49
CA SER A 104 -3.54 8.20 -9.72
C SER A 104 -2.47 9.11 -10.32
N THR A 105 -1.21 8.96 -9.89
CA THR A 105 -0.08 9.70 -10.46
C THR A 105 0.19 9.31 -11.91
N VAL A 106 0.09 8.01 -12.22
CA VAL A 106 0.22 7.50 -13.59
C VAL A 106 -0.90 8.07 -14.47
N PHE A 107 -2.16 7.99 -14.04
CA PHE A 107 -3.29 8.53 -14.81
C PHE A 107 -3.20 10.03 -15.04
N ARG A 108 -2.72 10.82 -14.07
CA ARG A 108 -2.46 12.26 -14.28
C ARG A 108 -1.41 12.50 -15.37
N LYS A 109 -0.33 11.71 -15.39
CA LYS A 109 0.68 11.78 -16.46
C LYS A 109 0.11 11.34 -17.81
N THR A 110 -0.66 10.26 -17.84
CA THR A 110 -1.33 9.77 -19.06
C THR A 110 -2.25 10.86 -19.63
N ALA A 111 -3.08 11.49 -18.79
CA ALA A 111 -3.96 12.57 -19.21
C ALA A 111 -3.19 13.79 -19.76
N ALA A 112 -2.08 14.17 -19.10
CA ALA A 112 -1.23 15.27 -19.57
C ALA A 112 -0.59 14.97 -20.94
N VAL A 113 -0.12 13.74 -21.16
CA VAL A 113 0.46 13.33 -22.45
C VAL A 113 -0.62 13.24 -23.52
N ALA A 114 -1.77 12.63 -23.23
CA ALA A 114 -2.86 12.46 -24.18
C ALA A 114 -3.47 13.81 -24.61
N ALA A 115 -3.58 14.78 -23.69
CA ALA A 115 -4.08 16.12 -24.00
C ALA A 115 -3.18 16.90 -24.98
N GLY A 116 -1.89 16.56 -25.06
CA GLY A 116 -0.94 17.19 -25.97
C GLY A 116 -0.82 16.54 -27.35
N LYS A 117 -1.61 15.50 -27.64
CA LYS A 117 -1.46 14.65 -28.84
C LYS A 117 -2.72 14.57 -29.69
N SER A 118 -2.56 14.10 -30.93
CA SER A 118 -3.66 13.89 -31.87
C SER A 118 -4.62 12.81 -31.38
N ALA A 119 -5.89 12.89 -31.78
CA ALA A 119 -6.87 11.86 -31.46
C ALA A 119 -6.49 10.52 -32.12
N ASP A 120 -6.33 9.48 -31.31
CA ASP A 120 -6.05 8.11 -31.72
C ASP A 120 -7.07 7.17 -31.06
N SER A 121 -7.90 6.53 -31.87
CA SER A 121 -9.00 5.69 -31.38
C SER A 121 -8.51 4.36 -30.77
N GLU A 122 -7.35 3.85 -31.19
CA GLU A 122 -6.78 2.60 -30.68
C GLU A 122 -6.09 2.85 -29.33
N ALA A 123 -5.35 3.96 -29.23
CA ALA A 123 -4.78 4.39 -27.97
C ALA A 123 -5.86 4.75 -26.94
N ALA A 124 -6.96 5.40 -27.37
CA ALA A 124 -8.09 5.70 -26.49
C ALA A 124 -8.76 4.44 -25.91
N ALA A 125 -8.95 3.39 -26.72
CA ALA A 125 -9.48 2.12 -26.25
C ALA A 125 -8.55 1.44 -25.24
N THR A 126 -7.23 1.52 -25.47
CA THR A 126 -6.21 0.97 -24.57
C THR A 126 -6.11 1.75 -23.26
N ILE A 127 -6.23 3.08 -23.30
CA ILE A 127 -6.25 3.93 -22.10
C ILE A 127 -7.50 3.64 -21.24
N ALA A 128 -8.64 3.36 -21.87
CA ALA A 128 -9.91 3.12 -21.17
C ALA A 128 -10.00 1.74 -20.50
N SER A 129 -9.33 0.73 -21.05
CA SER A 129 -9.48 -0.67 -20.63
C SER A 129 -8.21 -1.31 -20.05
N GLY A 130 -7.05 -0.72 -20.31
CA GLY A 130 -5.76 -1.20 -19.84
C GLY A 130 -5.44 -0.80 -18.39
N THR A 131 -4.38 -1.40 -17.86
CA THR A 131 -3.80 -1.00 -16.58
C THR A 131 -3.20 0.41 -16.65
N ALA A 132 -2.98 1.06 -15.51
CA ALA A 132 -2.47 2.43 -15.46
C ALA A 132 -1.19 2.63 -16.30
N PHE A 133 -0.25 1.67 -16.25
CA PHE A 133 1.00 1.72 -17.02
C PHE A 133 0.81 1.43 -18.52
N GLU A 134 -0.12 0.53 -18.88
CA GLU A 134 -0.48 0.30 -20.30
C GLU A 134 -1.12 1.54 -20.91
N ALA A 135 -2.00 2.22 -20.16
CA ALA A 135 -2.60 3.48 -20.57
C ALA A 135 -1.53 4.56 -20.80
N LEU A 136 -0.55 4.69 -19.90
CA LEU A 136 0.56 5.65 -20.08
C LEU A 136 1.42 5.30 -21.31
N SER A 137 1.72 4.02 -21.50
CA SER A 137 2.48 3.55 -22.66
C SER A 137 1.75 3.84 -23.98
N ALA A 138 0.44 3.60 -24.02
CA ALA A 138 -0.40 3.93 -25.17
C ALA A 138 -0.41 5.44 -25.46
N ALA A 139 -0.61 6.29 -24.45
CA ALA A 139 -0.54 7.75 -24.61
C ALA A 139 0.83 8.22 -25.14
N ASN A 140 1.92 7.60 -24.69
CA ASN A 140 3.27 7.91 -25.19
C ASN A 140 3.48 7.51 -26.65
N ARG A 141 2.71 6.56 -27.19
CA ARG A 141 2.80 6.11 -28.59
C ARG A 141 1.92 6.90 -29.56
N MET A 142 0.93 7.65 -29.07
CA MET A 142 0.12 8.54 -29.90
C MET A 142 1.02 9.54 -30.64
N SER A 143 0.78 9.81 -31.92
CA SER A 143 1.57 10.74 -32.74
C SER A 143 0.98 12.15 -32.74
#